data_AF-A0A523UIL5-F1
#
_entry.id   AF-A0A523UIL5-F1
#
_cell.length_a   1.000
_cell.length_b   1.000
_cell.length_c   1.000
_cell.angle_alpha   90.00
_cell.angle_beta   90.00
_cell.angle_gamma   90.00
#
_symmetry.space_group_name_H-M   'P 1'
#
loop_
_entity.id
_entity.type
_entity.pdbx_description
1 polymer ?
#
loop_
_entity_poly.entity_id
_entity_poly.type
_entity_poly.pdbx_seq_one_letter_code
_entity_poly.pdbx_strand_id
1 'polypeptide(L)'
;MLQWDWPEHCFKFGRGRGDVVLAARKLPDLEPVAQGITQMGRRALPVSANIRYLPEIDNLVKRAVDEFHYVDILVNNAYTNPVFASVRTLLSMITKTE
;
A
#
# COMPACT_ATOMS: atom_id res chain seq x y z
N MET A 1 21.74 -0.70 -5.50
CA MET A 1 20.32 -0.30 -5.40
C MET A 1 19.51 -1.57 -5.57
N LEU A 2 19.06 -2.19 -4.48
CA LEU A 2 18.27 -3.42 -4.55
C LEU A 2 16.94 -3.07 -5.23
N GLN A 3 16.75 -3.49 -6.48
CA GLN A 3 15.43 -3.51 -7.10
C GLN A 3 14.58 -4.49 -6.30
N TRP A 4 13.69 -3.97 -5.47
CA TRP A 4 12.83 -4.79 -4.64
C TRP A 4 11.54 -5.08 -5.41
N ASP A 5 11.37 -6.34 -5.79
CA ASP A 5 10.23 -6.85 -6.55
C ASP A 5 9.02 -7.04 -5.62
N TRP A 6 8.38 -5.92 -5.24
CA TRP A 6 7.19 -5.95 -4.40
C TRP A 6 5.99 -6.70 -5.03
N PRO A 7 5.79 -6.72 -6.37
CA PRO A 7 4.78 -7.57 -6.99
C PRO A 7 4.94 -9.06 -6.64
N GLU A 8 6.17 -9.59 -6.66
CA GLU A 8 6.44 -10.99 -6.30
C GLU A 8 6.02 -11.34 -4.86
N HIS A 9 6.13 -10.40 -3.92
CA HIS A 9 5.67 -10.62 -2.55
C HIS A 9 4.15 -10.69 -2.47
N CYS A 10 3.45 -9.81 -3.19
CA CYS A 10 1.99 -9.86 -3.30
C CYS A 10 1.52 -11.18 -3.94
N PHE A 11 2.23 -11.68 -4.96
CA PHE A 11 1.94 -12.98 -5.56
C PHE A 11 2.17 -14.15 -4.59
N LYS A 12 3.15 -14.09 -3.67
CA LYS A 12 3.30 -15.12 -2.63
C LYS A 12 2.08 -15.19 -1.70
N PHE A 13 1.52 -14.04 -1.32
CA PHE A 13 0.27 -14.01 -0.55
C PHE A 13 -0.92 -14.54 -1.35
N GLY A 14 -1.04 -14.16 -2.62
CA GLY A 14 -2.09 -14.64 -3.53
C GLY A 14 -2.00 -16.14 -3.85
N ARG A 15 -0.79 -16.69 -4.01
CA ARG A 15 -0.56 -18.14 -4.16
C ARG A 15 -0.99 -18.94 -2.91
N GLY A 16 -1.05 -18.28 -1.75
CA GLY A 16 -1.66 -18.80 -0.54
C GLY A 16 -3.19 -18.82 -0.61
N ARG A 17 -3.83 -18.65 0.56
CA ARG A 17 -5.30 -18.49 0.69
C ARG A 17 -5.72 -17.04 0.96
N GLY A 18 -4.81 -16.08 0.85
CA GLY A 18 -5.07 -14.68 1.20
C GLY A 18 -5.61 -13.86 0.04
N ASP A 19 -6.63 -13.06 0.32
CA ASP A 19 -7.01 -11.92 -0.51
C ASP A 19 -6.12 -10.71 -0.18
N VAL A 20 -5.94 -9.78 -1.11
CA VAL A 20 -4.92 -8.71 -0.98
C VAL A 20 -5.51 -7.34 -1.25
N VAL A 21 -5.29 -6.40 -0.33
CA VAL A 21 -5.49 -4.97 -0.57
C VAL A 21 -4.14 -4.34 -0.95
N LEU A 22 -4.10 -3.68 -2.11
CA LEU A 22 -2.91 -2.98 -2.58
C LEU A 22 -3.12 -1.47 -2.43
N ALA A 23 -2.17 -0.77 -1.82
CA ALA A 23 -2.26 0.67 -1.60
C ALA A 23 -1.02 1.39 -2.11
N ALA A 24 -1.22 2.38 -2.98
CA ALA A 24 -0.18 3.27 -3.49
C ALA A 24 -0.80 4.57 -4.00
N ARG A 25 0.03 5.59 -4.29
CA ARG A 25 -0.45 6.89 -4.79
C ARG A 25 -0.95 6.84 -6.24
N LYS A 26 -0.53 5.84 -7.01
CA LYS A 26 -0.82 5.71 -8.43
C LYS A 26 -1.55 4.40 -8.65
N LEU A 27 -2.84 4.49 -8.94
CA LEU A 27 -3.66 3.31 -9.22
C LEU A 27 -3.12 2.47 -10.40
N PRO A 28 -2.59 3.05 -11.50
CA PRO A 28 -2.04 2.27 -12.61
C PRO A 28 -0.86 1.37 -12.23
N ASP A 29 -0.12 1.70 -11.15
CA ASP A 29 0.98 0.85 -10.68
C ASP A 29 0.46 -0.41 -9.95
N LEU A 30 -0.80 -0.39 -9.49
CA LEU A 30 -1.43 -1.48 -8.73
C LEU A 30 -2.25 -2.43 -9.61
N GLU A 31 -2.86 -1.91 -10.67
CA GLU A 31 -3.78 -2.65 -11.54
C GLU A 31 -3.18 -3.94 -12.13
N PRO A 32 -1.93 -3.95 -12.66
CA PRO A 32 -1.34 -5.18 -13.19
C PRO A 32 -1.14 -6.26 -12.13
N VAL A 33 -0.76 -5.86 -10.91
CA VAL A 33 -0.55 -6.78 -9.79
C VAL A 33 -1.88 -7.32 -9.28
N ALA A 34 -2.89 -6.47 -9.15
CA ALA A 34 -4.24 -6.88 -8.81
C ALA A 34 -4.80 -7.88 -9.82
N GLN A 35 -4.60 -7.62 -11.12
CA GLN A 35 -5.02 -8.53 -12.19
C GLN A 35 -4.31 -9.89 -12.09
N GLY A 36 -3.00 -9.90 -11.84
CA GLY A 36 -2.25 -11.15 -11.66
C GLY A 36 -2.74 -11.97 -10.47
N ILE A 37 -3.06 -11.34 -9.34
CA ILE A 37 -3.62 -12.01 -8.16
C ILE A 37 -5.02 -12.56 -8.47
N THR A 38 -5.85 -11.79 -9.18
CA THR A 38 -7.20 -12.23 -9.59
C THR A 38 -7.16 -13.43 -10.54
N GLN A 39 -6.20 -13.47 -11.47
CA GLN A 39 -5.97 -14.61 -12.36
C GLN A 39 -5.55 -15.88 -11.61
N MET A 40 -4.99 -15.75 -10.40
CA MET A 40 -4.67 -16.89 -9.52
C MET A 40 -5.90 -17.39 -8.72
N GLY A 41 -7.09 -16.81 -8.93
CA GLY A 41 -8.33 -17.20 -8.24
C GLY A 41 -8.48 -16.58 -6.85
N ARG A 42 -7.78 -15.48 -6.57
CA ARG A 42 -7.93 -14.68 -5.34
C ARG A 42 -8.58 -13.35 -5.62
N ARG A 43 -8.96 -12.62 -4.57
CA ARG A 43 -9.45 -11.25 -4.71
C ARG A 43 -8.33 -10.27 -4.45
N ALA A 44 -8.30 -9.21 -5.23
CA ALA A 44 -7.38 -8.10 -5.05
C ALA A 44 -8.12 -6.76 -5.15
N LEU A 45 -7.89 -5.87 -4.18
CA LEU A 45 -8.47 -4.53 -4.14
C LEU A 45 -7.36 -3.48 -4.28
N PRO A 46 -7.16 -2.90 -5.46
CA PRO A 46 -6.29 -1.76 -5.62
C PRO A 46 -6.97 -0.47 -5.10
N VAL A 47 -6.28 0.26 -4.24
CA VAL A 47 -6.75 1.51 -3.65
C VAL A 47 -5.68 2.58 -3.81
N SER A 48 -6.06 3.69 -4.44
CA SER A 48 -5.21 4.88 -4.46
C SER A 48 -5.23 5.53 -3.08
N ALA A 49 -4.07 5.61 -2.43
CA ALA A 49 -3.91 6.24 -1.12
C ALA A 49 -2.50 6.80 -0.90
N ASN A 50 -2.45 8.00 -0.33
CA ASN A 50 -1.27 8.63 0.22
C ASN A 50 -1.25 8.41 1.74
N ILE A 51 -0.38 7.50 2.20
CA ILE A 51 -0.21 7.15 3.61
C ILE A 51 0.25 8.30 4.52
N ARG A 52 0.57 9.49 3.96
CA ARG A 52 0.84 10.71 4.72
C ARG A 52 -0.41 11.53 5.03
N TYR A 53 -1.55 11.16 4.48
CA TYR A 53 -2.80 11.90 4.61
C TYR A 53 -3.87 11.03 5.26
N LEU A 54 -4.21 11.34 6.52
CA LEU A 54 -5.11 10.54 7.34
C LEU A 54 -6.46 10.24 6.69
N PRO A 55 -7.16 11.21 6.04
CA PRO A 55 -8.43 10.90 5.39
C PRO A 55 -8.33 9.85 4.27
N GLU A 56 -7.19 9.77 3.59
CA GLU A 56 -6.97 8.73 2.57
C GLU A 56 -6.67 7.36 3.20
N ILE A 57 -6.04 7.34 4.38
CA ILE A 57 -5.85 6.11 5.17
C ILE A 57 -7.20 5.61 5.69
N ASP A 58 -8.04 6.49 6.20
CA ASP A 58 -9.39 6.13 6.68
C ASP A 58 -10.23 5.54 5.56
N ASN A 59 -10.19 6.15 4.37
CA ASN A 59 -10.84 5.61 3.18
C ASN A 59 -10.25 4.25 2.75
N LEU A 60 -8.93 4.08 2.81
CA LEU A 60 -8.28 2.79 2.52
C LEU A 60 -8.78 1.69 3.46
N VAL A 61 -8.78 1.95 4.77
CA VAL A 61 -9.25 0.99 5.78
C VAL A 61 -10.73 0.70 5.58
N LYS A 62 -11.55 1.73 5.37
CA LYS A 62 -12.98 1.57 5.11
C LYS A 62 -13.22 0.65 3.92
N ARG A 63 -12.56 0.90 2.78
CA ARG A 63 -12.71 0.07 1.58
C ARG A 63 -12.23 -1.37 1.80
N ALA A 64 -11.14 -1.56 2.53
CA ALA A 64 -10.65 -2.89 2.88
C ALA A 64 -11.67 -3.67 3.72
N VAL A 65 -12.26 -3.02 4.73
CA VAL A 65 -13.26 -3.63 5.62
C VAL A 65 -14.60 -3.84 4.91
N ASP A 66 -15.05 -2.91 4.08
CA ASP A 66 -16.29 -3.07 3.30
C ASP A 66 -16.19 -4.29 2.36
N GLU A 67 -15.01 -4.49 1.75
CA GLU A 67 -14.77 -5.55 0.78
C GLU A 67 -14.47 -6.91 1.45
N PHE A 68 -13.65 -6.94 2.50
CA PHE A 68 -13.12 -8.18 3.09
C PHE A 68 -13.56 -8.45 4.54
N HIS A 69 -14.35 -7.56 5.14
CA HIS A 69 -14.86 -7.59 6.51
C HIS A 69 -13.80 -7.44 7.61
N TYR A 70 -12.57 -7.90 7.39
CA TYR A 70 -11.46 -7.81 8.35
C TYR A 70 -10.11 -7.71 7.63
N VAL A 71 -9.07 -7.32 8.38
CA VAL A 71 -7.68 -7.28 7.91
C VAL A 71 -6.80 -8.06 8.89
N ASP A 72 -6.24 -9.18 8.45
CA ASP A 72 -5.39 -10.03 9.31
C ASP A 72 -3.97 -9.49 9.47
N ILE A 73 -3.39 -9.00 8.37
CA ILE A 73 -1.98 -8.66 8.26
C ILE A 73 -1.85 -7.31 7.58
N LEU A 74 -1.15 -6.38 8.24
CA LEU A 74 -0.73 -5.11 7.66
C LEU A 74 0.76 -5.17 7.33
N VAL A 75 1.10 -4.95 6.06
CA VAL A 75 2.48 -4.80 5.60
C VAL A 75 2.74 -3.33 5.25
N ASN A 76 3.43 -2.60 6.13
CA ASN A 76 3.77 -1.21 5.87
C ASN A 76 5.01 -1.11 4.96
N ASN A 77 4.77 -1.14 3.65
CA ASN A 77 5.82 -1.12 2.62
C ASN A 77 6.00 0.26 1.95
N ALA A 78 5.44 1.33 2.51
CA ALA A 78 5.48 2.65 1.86
C ALA A 78 6.88 3.28 1.94
N TYR A 79 7.63 3.21 0.84
CA TYR A 79 8.94 3.86 0.74
C TYR A 79 8.81 5.30 0.22
N THR A 80 9.41 6.25 0.92
CA THR A 80 9.68 7.58 0.36
C THR A 80 11.17 7.72 0.09
N ASN A 81 11.56 8.02 -1.15
CA ASN A 81 12.92 8.48 -1.44
C ASN A 81 13.07 9.95 -0.97
N PRO A 82 13.90 10.26 0.04
CA PRO A 82 14.07 11.62 0.54
C PRO A 82 14.73 12.59 -0.46
N VAL A 83 15.31 12.08 -1.56
CA VAL A 83 16.07 12.90 -2.54
C VAL A 83 15.15 13.84 -3.36
N PHE A 84 13.83 13.65 -3.37
CA PHE A 84 12.88 14.53 -4.07
C PHE A 84 12.13 15.53 -3.18
N ALA A 85 12.39 15.55 -1.87
CA ALA A 85 11.94 16.64 -1.03
C ALA A 85 13.10 17.64 -0.92
N SER A 86 12.87 18.90 -1.35
CA SER A 86 13.82 19.97 -1.04
C SER A 86 14.16 19.91 0.46
N VAL A 87 15.44 20.05 0.79
CA VAL A 87 16.03 19.89 2.14
C VAL A 87 15.40 20.86 3.18
N ARG A 88 14.43 21.68 2.78
CA ARG A 88 13.78 22.71 3.60
C ARG A 88 12.64 22.19 4.50
N THR A 89 12.10 20.99 4.28
CA THR A 89 10.94 20.50 5.05
C THR A 89 11.29 19.55 6.21
N LEU A 90 12.56 19.13 6.36
CA LEU A 90 12.95 18.15 7.39
C LEU A 90 13.18 18.74 8.80
N LEU A 91 13.19 20.06 8.97
CA LEU A 91 13.43 20.68 10.28
C LEU A 91 12.19 20.86 11.16
N SER A 92 10.97 20.67 10.66
CA SER A 92 9.75 20.87 11.46
C SER A 92 9.13 19.60 12.05
N MET A 93 9.61 18.40 11.72
CA MET A 93 8.99 17.14 12.16
C MET A 93 9.72 16.41 13.31
N ILE A 94 10.84 16.94 13.82
CA ILE A 94 11.60 16.29 14.92
C ILE A 94 11.26 16.83 16.32
N THR A 95 10.47 17.91 16.45
CA THR A 95 10.05 18.37 17.78
C THR A 95 8.61 18.82 17.79
N LYS A 96 7.73 17.96 18.30
CA LYS A 96 6.76 18.30 19.34
C LYS A 96 6.15 17.01 19.89
N THR A 97 6.76 16.54 20.97
CA THR A 97 6.05 15.86 22.05
C THR A 97 5.73 16.95 23.06
N GLU A 98 4.45 17.32 23.13
CA GLU A 98 3.76 17.72 24.36
C GLU A 98 2.36 17.12 24.29
#